data_AF-A0A9W6YLF0-F1
#
_entry.id   AF-A0A9W6YLF0-F1
#
_cell.length_a   1.000
_cell.length_b   1.000
_cell.length_c   1.000
_cell.angle_alpha   90.00
_cell.angle_beta   90.00
_cell.angle_gamma   90.00
#
_symmetry.space_group_name_H-M   'P 1'
#
loop_
_entity.id
_entity.type
_entity.pdbx_description
1 polymer ?
#
loop_
_entity_poly.entity_id
_entity_poly.type
_entity_poly.pdbx_seq_one_letter_code
_entity_poly.pdbx_strand_id
1 'polypeptide(L)'
;MRVIFAAFIAVVVLGISTDASSVVSEPSIATGPALLYSSNNMGTRSLRADKYTVENEERGALTTIVTKWKTWIKPNTMSKMEAQAIEASKNLPTGLRKLFKARGSTDSAFEVLKLKTLDTRKLYENSGLPAYVRYSELLSKVTKSKDTYGIATLQKNFIESELTLIINAGLMTNKGSLAWETAHRLRAGRFASWLDKRTKTWEVFQILKAGTNKLSDADREGWRIYVNQLNKALDDDRIAALKKR
;
A
#
# COMPACT_ATOMS: atom_id res chain seq x y z
N MET A 1 -23.28 4.16 47.43
CA MET A 1 -24.41 4.90 46.82
C MET A 1 -24.53 4.48 45.37
N ARG A 2 -25.64 3.83 45.01
CA ARG A 2 -25.93 3.33 43.66
C ARG A 2 -26.82 4.36 42.98
N VAL A 3 -26.40 4.90 41.84
CA VAL A 3 -27.26 5.77 41.02
C VAL A 3 -27.47 5.10 39.67
N ILE A 4 -28.73 4.78 39.45
CA ILE A 4 -29.33 4.20 38.24
C ILE A 4 -29.75 5.37 37.36
N PHE A 5 -29.32 5.41 36.10
CA PHE A 5 -29.94 6.21 35.03
C PHE A 5 -30.01 5.30 33.80
N ALA A 6 -31.13 4.62 33.57
CA ALA A 6 -32.35 5.12 32.96
C ALA A 6 -32.15 5.48 31.47
N ALA A 7 -32.59 4.51 30.66
CA ALA A 7 -32.83 4.47 29.23
C ALA A 7 -33.30 5.78 28.57
N PHE A 8 -32.80 6.04 27.36
CA PHE A 8 -33.49 6.83 26.34
C PHE A 8 -33.71 5.96 25.10
N ILE A 9 -34.99 5.73 24.81
CA ILE A 9 -35.50 4.99 23.65
C ILE A 9 -35.85 6.00 22.53
N ALA A 10 -35.34 5.67 21.34
CA ALA A 10 -35.83 5.87 19.96
C ALA A 10 -36.89 6.93 19.60
N VAL A 11 -36.59 7.70 18.53
CA VAL A 11 -37.51 8.12 17.43
C VAL A 11 -36.64 8.37 16.17
N VAL A 12 -36.60 7.47 15.17
CA VAL A 12 -37.29 7.47 13.85
C VAL A 12 -37.05 8.70 12.97
N VAL A 13 -36.42 8.52 11.79
CA VAL A 13 -36.91 9.02 10.48
C VAL A 13 -36.45 8.06 9.37
N LEU A 14 -37.43 7.41 8.72
CA LEU A 14 -37.31 6.75 7.41
C LEU A 14 -37.35 7.82 6.33
N GLY A 15 -36.27 7.94 5.55
CA GLY A 15 -36.24 8.72 4.31
C GLY A 15 -36.13 7.77 3.13
N ILE A 16 -37.27 7.44 2.53
CA ILE A 16 -37.38 6.78 1.23
C ILE A 16 -37.34 7.90 0.18
N SER A 17 -36.32 7.92 -0.67
CA SER A 17 -36.35 8.74 -1.89
C SER A 17 -36.16 7.81 -3.10
N THR A 18 -37.28 7.55 -3.76
CA THR A 18 -37.37 7.03 -5.11
C THR A 18 -37.35 8.20 -6.08
N ASP A 19 -36.35 8.25 -6.97
CA ASP A 19 -36.38 8.91 -8.28
C ASP A 19 -35.30 8.19 -9.11
N ALA A 20 -35.63 7.26 -10.01
CA ALA A 20 -36.33 7.39 -11.29
C ALA A 20 -35.56 8.19 -12.37
N SER A 21 -35.35 7.48 -13.47
CA SER A 21 -35.27 7.98 -14.85
C SER A 21 -33.90 8.31 -15.47
N SER A 22 -33.50 7.35 -16.30
CA SER A 22 -32.74 7.41 -17.55
C SER A 22 -32.63 8.76 -18.25
N VAL A 23 -31.41 9.07 -18.69
CA VAL A 23 -31.16 9.68 -20.01
C VAL A 23 -30.01 8.93 -20.67
N VAL A 24 -30.37 8.13 -21.67
CA VAL A 24 -29.47 7.66 -22.72
C VAL A 24 -29.16 8.86 -23.62
N SER A 25 -27.89 9.12 -23.86
CA SER A 25 -27.44 10.05 -24.90
C SER A 25 -26.28 9.40 -25.63
N GLU A 26 -26.61 8.68 -26.71
CA GLU A 26 -25.68 8.39 -27.79
C GLU A 26 -25.78 9.53 -28.82
N PRO A 27 -24.67 10.20 -29.16
CA PRO A 27 -24.59 10.92 -30.42
C PRO A 27 -23.65 10.22 -31.40
N SER A 28 -24.29 9.71 -32.45
CA SER A 28 -23.91 9.68 -33.86
C SER A 28 -22.47 9.36 -34.26
N ILE A 29 -22.35 8.19 -34.89
CA ILE A 29 -21.37 7.83 -35.90
C ILE A 29 -21.32 8.90 -37.00
N ALA A 30 -20.16 9.53 -37.20
CA ALA A 30 -19.83 10.26 -38.42
C ALA A 30 -18.90 9.38 -39.27
N THR A 31 -19.50 8.74 -40.26
CA THR A 31 -18.83 7.96 -41.30
C THR A 31 -18.48 8.87 -42.48
N GLY A 32 -17.23 8.84 -42.91
CA GLY A 32 -16.82 9.05 -44.31
C GLY A 32 -15.68 10.07 -44.52
N PRO A 33 -15.01 10.07 -45.69
CA PRO A 33 -14.87 9.01 -46.69
C PRO A 33 -13.41 8.53 -46.85
N ALA A 34 -13.28 7.30 -47.34
CA ALA A 34 -12.04 6.80 -47.93
C ALA A 34 -11.76 7.55 -49.25
N LEU A 35 -10.52 8.04 -49.41
CA LEU A 35 -9.94 8.26 -50.73
C LEU A 35 -8.59 7.55 -50.83
N LEU A 36 -8.47 6.86 -51.95
CA LEU A 36 -7.41 5.97 -52.36
C LEU A 36 -6.20 6.74 -52.92
N TYR A 37 -5.08 6.00 -52.94
CA TYR A 37 -4.07 5.98 -54.01
C TYR A 37 -2.93 7.01 -54.00
N SER A 38 -1.70 6.50 -53.81
CA SER A 38 -0.55 6.58 -54.75
C SER A 38 0.75 6.44 -53.94
N SER A 39 1.36 5.25 -53.84
CA SER A 39 2.23 4.61 -54.83
C SER A 39 3.58 5.32 -55.04
N ASN A 40 4.62 4.62 -54.56
CA ASN A 40 6.03 4.64 -54.97
C ASN A 40 6.91 5.86 -54.63
N ASN A 41 7.77 5.67 -53.61
CA ASN A 41 9.20 5.86 -53.85
C ASN A 41 10.07 5.00 -52.92
N MET A 42 10.80 4.04 -53.50
CA MET A 42 11.90 3.34 -52.86
C MET A 42 13.08 4.31 -52.73
N GLY A 43 13.25 4.86 -51.54
CA GLY A 43 14.48 5.56 -51.14
C GLY A 43 15.27 4.68 -50.17
N THR A 44 16.29 4.02 -50.66
CA THR A 44 17.28 3.31 -49.87
C THR A 44 18.09 4.26 -48.98
N ARG A 45 18.34 3.82 -47.74
CA ARG A 45 19.50 4.14 -46.87
C ARG A 45 19.68 5.60 -46.42
N SER A 46 19.57 5.82 -45.12
CA SER A 46 20.76 5.99 -44.27
C SER A 46 20.38 5.90 -42.80
N LEU A 47 20.86 4.84 -42.12
CA LEU A 47 20.82 4.74 -40.66
C LEU A 47 21.87 5.70 -40.10
N ARG A 48 21.47 6.95 -39.82
CA ARG A 48 22.21 7.79 -38.88
C ARG A 48 21.81 7.36 -37.47
N ALA A 49 22.71 6.64 -36.83
CA ALA A 49 22.69 6.42 -35.40
C ALA A 49 22.97 7.75 -34.70
N ASP A 50 21.92 8.51 -34.43
CA ASP A 50 22.00 9.61 -33.49
C ASP A 50 22.16 9.00 -32.08
N LYS A 51 23.37 9.19 -31.58
CA LYS A 51 23.84 8.83 -30.25
C LYS A 51 23.08 9.68 -29.24
N TYR A 52 21.87 9.27 -28.88
CA TYR A 52 21.20 9.78 -27.70
C TYR A 52 21.88 9.18 -26.46
N THR A 53 22.90 9.87 -25.96
CA THR A 53 23.28 9.79 -24.55
C THR A 53 22.17 10.47 -23.74
N VAL A 54 21.08 9.74 -23.51
CA VAL A 54 20.18 10.06 -22.40
C VAL A 54 20.91 9.61 -21.15
N GLU A 55 21.53 10.57 -20.47
CA GLU A 55 22.00 10.43 -19.09
C GLU A 55 20.83 9.92 -18.25
N ASN A 56 20.91 8.63 -17.95
CA ASN A 56 19.90 7.84 -17.26
C ASN A 56 20.35 7.68 -15.81
N GLU A 57 20.39 8.79 -15.06
CA GLU A 57 20.82 8.82 -13.66
C GLU A 57 19.69 8.94 -12.62
N GLU A 58 18.41 8.82 -13.02
CA GLU A 58 17.29 8.84 -12.06
C GLU A 58 16.53 7.51 -11.89
N ARG A 59 17.13 6.38 -12.30
CA ARG A 59 16.59 5.03 -12.03
C ARG A 59 17.19 4.32 -10.80
N GLY A 60 18.04 5.02 -10.05
CA GLY A 60 18.81 4.44 -8.94
C GLY A 60 18.13 4.36 -7.58
N ALA A 61 17.01 5.05 -7.35
CA ALA A 61 16.48 5.21 -5.98
C ALA A 61 15.49 4.11 -5.52
N LEU A 62 14.85 3.38 -6.44
CA LEU A 62 13.70 2.52 -6.10
C LEU A 62 13.95 1.03 -6.35
N THR A 63 14.92 0.68 -7.20
CA THR A 63 15.44 -0.70 -7.28
C THR A 63 16.18 -1.10 -6.01
N THR A 64 16.70 -0.12 -5.26
CA THR A 64 17.35 -0.33 -3.96
C THR A 64 16.37 -0.79 -2.89
N ILE A 65 15.11 -0.34 -2.88
CA ILE A 65 14.18 -0.61 -1.76
C ILE A 65 13.72 -2.08 -1.75
N VAL A 66 13.41 -2.64 -2.92
CA VAL A 66 12.88 -4.01 -3.03
C VAL A 66 13.99 -5.06 -3.10
N THR A 67 15.14 -4.75 -3.71
CA THR A 67 16.30 -5.67 -3.71
C THR A 67 17.06 -5.67 -2.37
N LYS A 68 17.10 -4.55 -1.62
CA LYS A 68 17.53 -4.57 -0.20
C LYS A 68 16.58 -5.40 0.65
N TRP A 69 15.27 -5.40 0.37
CA TRP A 69 14.30 -6.22 1.08
C TRP A 69 14.54 -7.73 0.91
N LYS A 70 14.91 -8.19 -0.29
CA LYS A 70 15.22 -9.61 -0.55
C LYS A 70 16.62 -10.05 -0.09
N THR A 71 17.62 -9.16 -0.09
CA THR A 71 19.03 -9.51 0.26
C THR A 71 19.34 -9.41 1.75
N TRP A 72 18.48 -8.79 2.56
CA TRP A 72 18.64 -8.71 4.02
C TRP A 72 18.15 -9.94 4.79
N ILE A 73 17.50 -10.89 4.11
CA ILE A 73 17.08 -12.18 4.66
C ILE A 73 18.09 -13.25 4.18
N LYS A 74 19.33 -13.16 4.67
CA LYS A 74 20.20 -14.35 4.69
C LYS A 74 19.76 -15.21 5.88
N PRO A 75 19.47 -16.51 5.69
CA PRO A 75 19.10 -17.41 6.78
C PRO A 75 20.35 -17.80 7.58
N ASN A 76 20.94 -16.88 8.33
CA ASN A 76 21.94 -17.25 9.33
C ASN A 76 21.47 -16.81 10.72
N THR A 77 21.15 -17.83 11.52
CA THR A 77 20.85 -17.84 12.95
C THR A 77 19.58 -17.09 13.37
N MET A 78 18.45 -17.80 13.38
CA MET A 78 17.18 -17.32 13.97
C MET A 78 17.38 -16.83 15.41
N SER A 79 18.27 -17.46 16.18
CA SER A 79 18.62 -17.05 17.54
C SER A 79 19.19 -15.63 17.62
N LYS A 80 19.98 -15.19 16.62
CA LYS A 80 20.53 -13.84 16.58
C LYS A 80 19.47 -12.79 16.21
N MET A 81 18.56 -13.13 15.29
CA MET A 81 17.46 -12.23 14.91
C MET A 81 16.43 -12.09 16.03
N GLU A 82 16.13 -13.18 16.76
CA GLU A 82 15.26 -13.15 17.93
C GLU A 82 15.90 -12.33 19.06
N ALA A 83 17.19 -12.52 19.34
CA ALA A 83 17.91 -11.70 20.33
C ALA A 83 17.90 -10.20 19.99
N GLN A 84 18.16 -9.84 18.73
CA GLN A 84 18.09 -8.45 18.26
C GLN A 84 16.66 -7.88 18.32
N ALA A 85 15.65 -8.69 18.00
CA ALA A 85 14.26 -8.27 18.10
C ALA A 85 13.82 -8.05 19.56
N ILE A 86 14.26 -8.91 20.48
CA ILE A 86 14.03 -8.76 21.91
C ILE A 86 14.70 -7.48 22.43
N GLU A 87 15.92 -7.18 22.00
CA GLU A 87 16.59 -5.94 22.39
C GLU A 87 15.88 -4.69 21.84
N ALA A 88 15.50 -4.70 20.56
CA ALA A 88 14.71 -3.63 19.95
C ALA A 88 13.33 -3.45 20.59
N SER A 89 12.75 -4.52 21.16
CA SER A 89 11.48 -4.46 21.89
C SER A 89 11.55 -3.68 23.21
N LYS A 90 12.76 -3.44 23.75
CA LYS A 90 12.94 -2.63 24.98
C LYS A 90 12.47 -1.19 24.79
N ASN A 91 12.48 -0.69 23.55
CA ASN A 91 12.00 0.65 23.20
C ASN A 91 10.49 0.73 22.97
N LEU A 92 9.77 -0.40 23.06
CA LEU A 92 8.31 -0.40 22.97
C LEU A 92 7.68 0.08 24.30
N PRO A 93 6.51 0.74 24.22
CA PRO A 93 5.64 0.98 25.37
C PRO A 93 5.43 -0.29 26.21
N THR A 94 5.33 -0.13 27.53
CA THR A 94 5.29 -1.25 28.48
C THR A 94 4.20 -2.29 28.15
N GLY A 95 3.02 -1.85 27.70
CA GLY A 95 1.95 -2.74 27.26
C GLY A 95 2.33 -3.61 26.05
N LEU A 96 2.90 -3.01 25.01
CA LEU A 96 3.37 -3.73 23.82
C LEU A 96 4.55 -4.66 24.13
N ARG A 97 5.42 -4.29 25.06
CA ARG A 97 6.55 -5.13 25.47
C ARG A 97 6.07 -6.41 26.16
N LYS A 98 5.06 -6.30 27.03
CA LYS A 98 4.42 -7.47 27.66
C LYS A 98 3.77 -8.36 26.61
N LEU A 99 3.03 -7.76 25.67
CA LEU A 99 2.43 -8.49 24.55
C LEU A 99 3.49 -9.19 23.67
N PHE A 100 4.59 -8.50 23.36
CA PHE A 100 5.65 -9.06 22.50
C PHE A 100 6.29 -10.28 23.14
N LYS A 101 6.59 -10.22 24.44
CA LYS A 101 7.12 -11.36 25.21
C LYS A 101 6.14 -12.54 25.24
N ALA A 102 4.84 -12.26 25.32
CA ALA A 102 3.78 -13.25 25.25
C ALA A 102 3.48 -13.73 23.81
N ARG A 103 4.21 -13.23 22.79
CA ARG A 103 3.95 -13.46 21.36
C ARG A 103 2.49 -13.15 20.98
N GLY A 104 1.94 -12.08 21.55
CA GLY A 104 0.58 -11.61 21.28
C GLY A 104 0.38 -11.26 19.80
N SER A 105 -0.87 -11.35 19.33
CA SER A 105 -1.22 -11.02 17.95
C SER A 105 -1.07 -9.51 17.65
N THR A 106 -1.01 -9.15 16.36
CA THR A 106 -1.11 -7.75 15.93
C THR A 106 -2.45 -7.14 16.28
N ASP A 107 -3.54 -7.92 16.27
CA ASP A 107 -4.87 -7.49 16.68
C ASP A 107 -4.87 -7.04 18.17
N SER A 108 -4.24 -7.81 19.07
CA SER A 108 -4.10 -7.43 20.48
C SER A 108 -3.26 -6.16 20.69
N ALA A 109 -2.20 -5.98 19.91
CA ALA A 109 -1.39 -4.76 19.95
C ALA A 109 -2.17 -3.53 19.47
N PHE A 110 -3.00 -3.70 18.45
CA PHE A 110 -3.89 -2.66 17.93
C PHE A 110 -4.90 -2.20 19.00
N GLU A 111 -5.49 -3.15 19.73
CA GLU A 111 -6.41 -2.87 20.84
C GLU A 111 -5.74 -2.17 22.02
N VAL A 112 -4.56 -2.64 22.45
CA VAL A 112 -3.81 -2.04 23.57
C VAL A 112 -3.45 -0.58 23.30
N LEU A 113 -3.15 -0.24 22.05
CA LEU A 113 -2.85 1.13 21.64
C LEU A 113 -4.11 1.96 21.33
N LYS A 114 -5.29 1.33 21.37
CA LYS A 114 -6.59 1.96 21.11
C LYS A 114 -6.64 2.71 19.78
N LEU A 115 -5.97 2.18 18.74
CA LEU A 115 -5.79 2.89 17.47
C LEU A 115 -7.12 3.21 16.76
N LYS A 116 -8.15 2.38 16.95
CA LYS A 116 -9.49 2.63 16.40
C LYS A 116 -10.18 3.86 16.99
N THR A 117 -9.88 4.22 18.23
CA THR A 117 -10.51 5.35 18.92
C THR A 117 -9.82 6.69 18.65
N LEU A 118 -8.66 6.66 18.01
CA LEU A 118 -7.87 7.85 17.71
C LEU A 118 -8.32 8.46 16.39
N ASP A 119 -8.40 9.79 16.35
CA ASP A 119 -8.57 10.52 15.09
C ASP A 119 -7.42 10.19 14.14
N THR A 120 -7.71 10.06 12.84
CA THR A 120 -6.72 9.69 11.81
C THR A 120 -5.48 10.58 11.81
N ARG A 121 -5.64 11.87 12.12
CA ARG A 121 -4.54 12.85 12.23
C ARG A 121 -3.65 12.62 13.45
N LYS A 122 -4.24 12.17 14.56
CA LYS A 122 -3.56 11.95 15.85
C LYS A 122 -2.83 10.60 15.94
N LEU A 123 -3.04 9.71 14.97
CA LEU A 123 -2.39 8.40 14.92
C LEU A 123 -0.85 8.47 14.94
N TYR A 124 -0.29 9.50 14.32
CA TYR A 124 1.16 9.73 14.28
C TYR A 124 1.69 10.53 15.46
N GLU A 125 0.89 11.43 16.04
CA GLU A 125 1.29 12.33 17.13
C GLU A 125 1.62 11.57 18.42
N ASN A 126 0.78 10.62 18.80
CA ASN A 126 0.92 9.88 20.06
C ASN A 126 1.95 8.74 20.00
N SER A 127 2.76 8.65 18.95
CA SER A 127 3.64 7.50 18.64
C SER A 127 2.93 6.14 18.56
N GLY A 128 1.59 6.11 18.63
CA GLY A 128 0.80 4.88 18.66
C GLY A 128 0.95 4.06 17.39
N LEU A 129 0.67 4.66 16.22
CA LEU A 129 0.83 3.96 14.95
C LEU A 129 2.30 3.59 14.64
N PRO A 130 3.30 4.46 14.87
CA PRO A 130 4.70 4.06 14.78
C PRO A 130 5.08 2.87 15.70
N ALA A 131 4.62 2.88 16.96
CA ALA A 131 4.89 1.79 17.90
C ALA A 131 4.22 0.48 17.47
N TYR A 132 3.00 0.56 16.91
CA TYR A 132 2.29 -0.57 16.34
C TYR A 132 3.04 -1.19 15.15
N VAL A 133 3.45 -0.37 14.18
CA VAL A 133 4.20 -0.85 13.01
C VAL A 133 5.54 -1.46 13.43
N ARG A 134 6.20 -0.85 14.42
CA ARG A 134 7.43 -1.42 14.97
C ARG A 134 7.17 -2.76 15.66
N TYR A 135 6.08 -2.88 16.42
CA TYR A 135 5.68 -4.13 17.05
C TYR A 135 5.43 -5.23 16.01
N SER A 136 4.67 -4.95 14.95
CA SER A 136 4.38 -5.93 13.91
C SER A 136 5.64 -6.38 13.16
N GLU A 137 6.59 -5.48 12.90
CA GLU A 137 7.88 -5.81 12.29
C GLU A 137 8.66 -6.80 13.15
N LEU A 138 8.76 -6.51 14.45
CA LEU A 138 9.49 -7.36 15.38
C LEU A 138 8.80 -8.72 15.50
N LEU A 139 7.47 -8.74 15.57
CA LEU A 139 6.72 -9.99 15.67
C LEU A 139 6.87 -10.82 14.40
N SER A 140 6.75 -10.22 13.21
CA SER A 140 6.94 -10.89 11.93
C SER A 140 8.34 -11.50 11.80
N LYS A 141 9.39 -10.82 12.28
CA LYS A 141 10.75 -11.40 12.28
C LYS A 141 10.87 -12.66 13.13
N VAL A 142 10.19 -12.70 14.27
CA VAL A 142 10.23 -13.85 15.19
C VAL A 142 9.32 -14.99 14.69
N THR A 143 8.11 -14.67 14.26
CA THR A 143 7.11 -15.68 13.84
C THR A 143 7.19 -16.06 12.37
N LYS A 144 7.99 -15.32 11.58
CA LYS A 144 8.05 -15.38 10.11
C LYS A 144 6.69 -15.12 9.43
N SER A 145 5.84 -14.32 10.09
CA SER A 145 4.56 -13.90 9.51
C SER A 145 4.80 -13.09 8.23
N LYS A 146 3.97 -13.33 7.21
CA LYS A 146 3.94 -12.52 5.98
C LYS A 146 3.49 -11.08 6.22
N ASP A 147 2.76 -10.82 7.30
CA ASP A 147 2.29 -9.48 7.64
C ASP A 147 3.34 -8.68 8.41
N THR A 148 4.36 -8.20 7.70
CA THR A 148 5.51 -7.51 8.28
C THR A 148 5.16 -6.21 8.99
N TYR A 149 4.17 -5.47 8.48
CA TYR A 149 3.83 -4.13 8.98
C TYR A 149 2.44 -4.06 9.62
N GLY A 150 1.84 -5.21 9.92
CA GLY A 150 0.52 -5.29 10.54
C GLY A 150 -0.60 -4.73 9.64
N ILE A 151 -0.42 -4.79 8.33
CA ILE A 151 -1.34 -4.24 7.33
C ILE A 151 -2.66 -5.00 7.32
N ALA A 152 -2.63 -6.32 7.51
CA ALA A 152 -3.86 -7.10 7.51
C ALA A 152 -4.78 -6.66 8.65
N THR A 153 -4.24 -6.46 9.85
CA THR A 153 -4.98 -5.93 11.00
C THR A 153 -5.46 -4.49 10.76
N LEU A 154 -4.66 -3.63 10.13
CA LEU A 154 -5.09 -2.27 9.79
C LEU A 154 -6.24 -2.26 8.77
N GLN A 155 -6.18 -3.09 7.74
CA GLN A 155 -7.24 -3.23 6.72
C GLN A 155 -8.54 -3.84 7.28
N LYS A 156 -8.48 -4.60 8.39
CA LYS A 156 -9.69 -5.07 9.09
C LYS A 156 -10.42 -3.94 9.83
N ASN A 157 -9.68 -2.94 10.29
CA ASN A 157 -10.20 -1.91 11.20
C ASN A 157 -10.45 -0.55 10.52
N PHE A 158 -9.74 -0.28 9.43
CA PHE A 158 -9.88 0.92 8.61
C PHE A 158 -10.30 0.53 7.21
N ILE A 159 -11.23 1.29 6.63
CA ILE A 159 -11.51 1.13 5.21
C ILE A 159 -10.30 1.58 4.39
N GLU A 160 -10.19 1.06 3.17
CA GLU A 160 -8.99 1.27 2.35
C GLU A 160 -8.73 2.75 2.00
N SER A 161 -9.80 3.54 1.85
CA SER A 161 -9.70 5.00 1.66
C SER A 161 -9.15 5.72 2.91
N GLU A 162 -9.62 5.36 4.11
CA GLU A 162 -9.10 5.89 5.38
C GLU A 162 -7.63 5.54 5.57
N LEU A 163 -7.26 4.29 5.32
CA LEU A 163 -5.86 3.87 5.42
C LEU A 163 -4.97 4.63 4.43
N THR A 164 -5.49 4.97 3.25
CA THR A 164 -4.80 5.83 2.28
C THR A 164 -4.60 7.24 2.84
N LEU A 165 -5.63 7.83 3.43
CA LEU A 165 -5.54 9.15 4.05
C LEU A 165 -4.54 9.17 5.22
N ILE A 166 -4.54 8.12 6.05
CA ILE A 166 -3.58 7.96 7.16
C ILE A 166 -2.15 7.93 6.59
N ILE A 167 -1.87 7.05 5.63
CA ILE A 167 -0.55 6.95 5.01
C ILE A 167 -0.13 8.30 4.40
N ASN A 168 -1.03 8.96 3.67
CA ASN A 168 -0.72 10.24 3.05
C ASN A 168 -0.43 11.34 4.08
N ALA A 169 -1.17 11.38 5.19
CA ALA A 169 -0.91 12.33 6.28
C ALA A 169 0.51 12.16 6.84
N GLY A 170 0.98 10.91 7.03
CA GLY A 170 2.34 10.66 7.48
C GLY A 170 3.40 10.96 6.40
N LEU A 171 3.08 10.81 5.11
CA LEU A 171 4.00 11.19 4.02
C LEU A 171 4.16 12.70 3.83
N MET A 172 3.19 13.49 4.29
CA MET A 172 3.23 14.96 4.26
C MET A 172 4.11 15.56 5.37
N THR A 173 4.53 14.76 6.35
CA THR A 173 5.47 15.24 7.39
C THR A 173 6.89 15.35 6.85
N ASN A 174 7.77 15.99 7.62
CA ASN A 174 9.17 16.18 7.24
C ASN A 174 9.85 14.84 6.92
N LYS A 175 10.57 14.79 5.80
CA LYS A 175 11.38 13.61 5.42
C LYS A 175 12.32 13.23 6.56
N GLY A 176 12.40 11.94 6.88
CA GLY A 176 13.20 11.43 8.00
C GLY A 176 12.53 11.52 9.38
N SER A 177 11.35 12.13 9.49
CA SER A 177 10.56 12.03 10.73
C SER A 177 10.05 10.59 10.93
N LEU A 178 9.81 10.22 12.20
CA LEU A 178 9.26 8.90 12.54
C LEU A 178 7.92 8.63 11.84
N ALA A 179 7.08 9.66 11.71
CA ALA A 179 5.81 9.58 11.01
C ALA A 179 6.00 9.28 9.51
N TRP A 180 6.94 9.97 8.88
CA TRP A 180 7.29 9.78 7.47
C TRP A 180 7.81 8.36 7.21
N GLU A 181 8.73 7.87 8.04
CA GLU A 181 9.23 6.50 7.92
C GLU A 181 8.14 5.44 8.12
N THR A 182 7.28 5.66 9.13
CA THR A 182 6.16 4.77 9.43
C THR A 182 5.19 4.71 8.25
N ALA A 183 4.88 5.86 7.65
CA ALA A 183 4.02 5.93 6.47
C ALA A 183 4.61 5.21 5.26
N HIS A 184 5.93 5.32 5.02
CA HIS A 184 6.62 4.56 3.97
C HIS A 184 6.54 3.05 4.19
N ARG A 185 6.75 2.60 5.43
CA ARG A 185 6.63 1.17 5.81
C ARG A 185 5.22 0.65 5.57
N LEU A 186 4.21 1.40 6.01
CA LEU A 186 2.80 1.05 5.78
C LEU A 186 2.48 0.98 4.29
N ARG A 187 2.95 1.96 3.53
CA ARG A 187 2.77 2.02 2.08
C ARG A 187 3.42 0.82 1.38
N ALA A 188 4.64 0.45 1.77
CA ALA A 188 5.33 -0.72 1.25
C ALA A 188 4.56 -2.02 1.58
N GLY A 189 4.10 -2.17 2.82
CA GLY A 189 3.29 -3.31 3.24
C GLY A 189 1.98 -3.44 2.46
N ARG A 190 1.32 -2.31 2.18
CA ARG A 190 0.10 -2.27 1.39
C ARG A 190 0.34 -2.72 -0.06
N PHE A 191 1.37 -2.20 -0.73
CA PHE A 191 1.74 -2.66 -2.07
C PHE A 191 2.10 -4.15 -2.10
N ALA A 192 2.81 -4.64 -1.08
CA ALA A 192 3.13 -6.05 -0.96
C ALA A 192 1.85 -6.91 -0.84
N SER A 193 0.86 -6.46 -0.05
CA SER A 193 -0.44 -7.14 0.06
C SER A 193 -1.18 -7.19 -1.27
N TRP A 194 -1.24 -6.08 -2.02
CA TRP A 194 -1.86 -6.06 -3.35
C TRP A 194 -1.14 -6.97 -4.34
N LEU A 195 0.18 -7.04 -4.28
CA LEU A 195 0.97 -7.89 -5.18
C LEU A 195 0.73 -9.39 -4.90
N ASP A 196 0.63 -9.77 -3.62
CA ASP A 196 0.29 -11.12 -3.17
C ASP A 196 -1.12 -11.51 -3.62
N LYS A 197 -2.08 -10.58 -3.48
CA LYS A 197 -3.47 -10.76 -3.91
C LYS A 197 -3.69 -10.61 -5.43
N ARG A 198 -2.66 -10.26 -6.20
CA ARG A 198 -2.75 -9.93 -7.63
C ARG A 198 -3.84 -8.90 -7.95
N THR A 199 -3.99 -7.88 -7.09
CA THR A 199 -5.03 -6.85 -7.24
C THR A 199 -4.92 -6.15 -8.60
N LYS A 200 -6.05 -5.90 -9.27
CA LYS A 200 -6.04 -5.30 -10.61
C LYS A 200 -5.42 -3.91 -10.58
N THR A 201 -4.62 -3.56 -11.59
CA THR A 201 -3.88 -2.29 -11.65
C THR A 201 -4.79 -1.07 -11.61
N TRP A 202 -5.97 -1.14 -12.23
CA TRP A 202 -6.98 -0.07 -12.21
C TRP A 202 -7.62 0.10 -10.84
N GLU A 203 -7.82 -0.99 -10.08
CA GLU A 203 -8.40 -0.95 -8.74
C GLU A 203 -7.42 -0.29 -7.77
N VAL A 204 -6.15 -0.69 -7.81
CA VAL A 204 -5.07 -0.03 -7.06
C VAL A 204 -4.97 1.45 -7.42
N PHE A 205 -5.11 1.79 -8.69
CA PHE A 205 -5.11 3.19 -9.13
C PHE A 205 -6.27 4.00 -8.51
N GLN A 206 -7.49 3.45 -8.49
CA GLN A 206 -8.65 4.13 -7.89
C GLN A 206 -8.50 4.27 -6.38
N ILE A 207 -7.98 3.25 -5.69
CA ILE A 207 -7.71 3.32 -4.25
C ILE A 207 -6.73 4.44 -3.94
N LEU A 208 -5.61 4.51 -4.67
CA LEU A 208 -4.58 5.53 -4.44
C LEU A 208 -5.07 6.95 -4.75
N LYS A 209 -6.07 7.13 -5.62
CA LYS A 209 -6.72 8.43 -5.80
C LYS A 209 -7.48 8.90 -4.56
N ALA A 210 -7.92 8.00 -3.69
CA ALA A 210 -8.66 8.32 -2.46
C ALA A 210 -9.82 9.32 -2.67
N GLY A 211 -10.56 9.18 -3.78
CA GLY A 211 -11.68 10.08 -4.13
C GLY A 211 -11.29 11.40 -4.80
N THR A 212 -10.00 11.68 -4.97
CA THR A 212 -9.53 12.86 -5.71
C THR A 212 -9.54 12.62 -7.23
N ASN A 213 -9.51 13.70 -8.01
CA ASN A 213 -9.47 13.60 -9.48
C ASN A 213 -8.07 13.27 -10.04
N LYS A 214 -7.01 13.47 -9.24
CA LYS A 214 -5.62 13.33 -9.69
C LYS A 214 -4.80 12.54 -8.68
N LEU A 215 -4.00 11.62 -9.18
CA LEU A 215 -3.05 10.88 -8.37
C LEU A 215 -1.87 11.78 -7.98
N SER A 216 -1.52 11.80 -6.70
CA SER A 216 -0.32 12.51 -6.22
C SER A 216 0.93 12.00 -6.94
N ASP A 217 1.98 12.81 -7.10
CA ASP A 217 3.19 12.36 -7.79
C ASP A 217 3.86 11.19 -7.04
N ALA A 218 3.81 11.24 -5.70
CA ALA A 218 4.26 10.14 -4.87
C ALA A 218 3.47 8.86 -5.16
N ASP A 219 2.13 8.92 -5.21
CA ASP A 219 1.27 7.78 -5.50
C ASP A 219 1.41 7.27 -6.93
N ARG A 220 1.63 8.17 -7.89
CA ARG A 220 1.89 7.82 -9.29
C ARG A 220 3.14 6.98 -9.43
N GLU A 221 4.21 7.34 -8.74
CA GLU A 221 5.45 6.57 -8.79
C GLU A 221 5.29 5.19 -8.14
N GLY A 222 4.67 5.11 -6.96
CA GLY A 222 4.40 3.82 -6.32
C GLY A 222 3.48 2.93 -7.16
N TRP A 223 2.49 3.50 -7.86
CA TRP A 223 1.63 2.76 -8.78
C TRP A 223 2.40 2.20 -9.98
N ARG A 224 3.30 2.98 -10.60
CA ARG A 224 4.16 2.48 -11.69
C ARG A 224 5.02 1.31 -11.24
N ILE A 225 5.61 1.41 -10.05
CA ILE A 225 6.40 0.33 -9.45
C ILE A 225 5.55 -0.92 -9.25
N TYR A 226 4.33 -0.75 -8.72
CA TYR A 226 3.38 -1.84 -8.51
C TYR A 226 3.06 -2.56 -9.84
N VAL A 227 2.69 -1.81 -10.88
CA VAL A 227 2.37 -2.36 -12.21
C VAL A 227 3.56 -3.17 -12.75
N ASN A 228 4.77 -2.62 -12.68
CA ASN A 228 5.97 -3.30 -13.15
C ASN A 228 6.25 -4.60 -12.38
N GLN A 229 6.06 -4.60 -11.05
CA GLN A 229 6.24 -5.80 -10.23
C GLN A 229 5.17 -6.87 -10.50
N LEU A 230 3.91 -6.45 -10.70
CA LEU A 230 2.82 -7.37 -11.02
C LEU A 230 3.06 -8.05 -12.38
N ASN A 231 3.42 -7.28 -13.40
CA ASN A 231 3.73 -7.81 -14.73
C ASN A 231 4.87 -8.83 -14.68
N LYS A 232 5.95 -8.50 -13.98
CA LYS A 232 7.08 -9.42 -13.79
C LYS A 232 6.65 -10.72 -13.12
N ALA A 233 5.84 -10.62 -12.07
CA ALA A 233 5.40 -11.79 -11.33
C ALA A 233 4.45 -12.69 -12.15
N LEU A 234 3.64 -12.10 -13.04
CA LEU A 234 2.81 -12.84 -13.99
C LEU A 234 3.66 -13.55 -15.07
N ASP A 235 4.73 -12.91 -15.54
CA ASP A 235 5.68 -13.53 -16.47
C ASP A 235 6.42 -14.72 -15.83
N ASP A 236 6.87 -14.57 -14.59
CA ASP A 236 7.52 -15.65 -13.83
C ASP A 236 6.59 -16.87 -13.68
N ASP A 237 5.30 -16.64 -13.37
CA ASP A 237 4.29 -17.70 -13.25
C ASP A 237 4.06 -18.41 -14.60
N ARG A 238 4.00 -17.66 -15.70
CA ARG A 238 3.87 -18.21 -17.07
C ARG A 238 5.07 -19.08 -17.45
N ILE A 239 6.29 -18.62 -17.16
CA ILE A 239 7.52 -19.39 -17.44
C ILE A 239 7.54 -20.67 -16.60
N ALA A 240 7.15 -20.60 -15.31
CA ALA A 240 7.09 -21.76 -14.44
C ALA A 240 6.07 -22.80 -14.92
N ALA A 241 4.92 -22.37 -15.47
CA ALA A 241 3.92 -23.26 -16.05
C ALA A 241 4.43 -23.98 -17.31
N LEU A 242 5.20 -23.29 -18.17
CA LEU A 242 5.79 -23.88 -19.37
C LEU A 242 6.85 -24.95 -19.04
N LYS A 243 7.66 -24.75 -17.99
CA LYS A 243 8.69 -25.72 -17.56
C LYS A 243 8.14 -27.01 -16.96
N LYS A 244 6.87 -27.03 -16.55
CA LYS A 244 6.20 -28.22 -15.98
C LYS A 244 5.56 -29.13 -17.04
N ARG A 245 5.48 -28.66 -18.29
CA ARG A 245 5.02 -29.44 -19.43
C ARG A 245 6.19 -30.16 -20.08
#